data_AF-A0A1B7LDQ8-F1
#
_entry.id   AF-A0A1B7LDQ8-F1
#
_cell.length_a   1.000
_cell.length_b   1.000
_cell.length_c   1.000
_cell.angle_alpha   90.00
_cell.angle_beta   90.00
_cell.angle_gamma   90.00
#
_symmetry.space_group_name_H-M   'P 1'
#
loop_
_entity.id
_entity.type
_entity.pdbx_description
1 polymer ?
#
loop_
_entity_poly.entity_id
_entity_poly.type
_entity_poly.pdbx_seq_one_letter_code
_entity_poly.pdbx_strand_id
1 'polypeptide(L)'
;MSKLVECVPNFSEGRRFEVVAAIEAAGEKCGVKMLDRTMDADHNRSVITFAGEPEAVLEAAYAMILEARERINMEGHHGAHPRLGAADVVPFIPVSGVEMAECVELARRLGERVGRELAIPVYLYEEAATRPERRNLADVRRGEYEGLKEEITRPERRPDFGPVRMHPTAGAVVIGARKPLIAFNVNLGTDDMTVAKAIARALRAKDGGLTFVKALGVELKERGQVQVSMNLVDYRRTPVYRALELVRLEAARYGVPVVGTEIVGLVPLDALLGSLEYYLQSESFRREQVLEVKLHA
;
A
#
# COMPACT_ATOMS: atom_id res chain seq x y z
N MET A 1 3.64 -24.95 -10.44
CA MET A 1 2.78 -23.84 -9.97
C MET A 1 2.98 -22.68 -10.92
N SER A 2 1.90 -22.03 -11.35
CA SER A 2 1.96 -20.78 -12.11
C SER A 2 2.59 -19.67 -11.26
N LYS A 3 3.28 -18.74 -11.90
CA LYS A 3 3.90 -17.60 -11.21
C LYS A 3 2.84 -16.52 -11.05
N LEU A 4 2.64 -16.03 -9.84
CA LEU A 4 1.62 -15.03 -9.54
C LEU A 4 2.24 -13.86 -8.78
N VAL A 5 2.07 -12.67 -9.37
CA VAL A 5 2.44 -11.38 -8.78
C VAL A 5 1.18 -10.55 -8.62
N GLU A 6 1.03 -9.92 -7.47
CA GLU A 6 0.03 -8.88 -7.23
C GLU A 6 0.68 -7.51 -7.44
N CYS A 7 -0.07 -6.57 -8.01
CA CYS A 7 0.31 -5.17 -8.07
C CYS A 7 -0.83 -4.30 -7.53
N VAL A 8 -0.47 -3.32 -6.70
CA VAL A 8 -1.42 -2.46 -5.98
C VAL A 8 -1.12 -0.98 -6.22
N PRO A 9 -1.18 -0.48 -7.48
CA PRO A 9 -0.88 0.91 -7.77
C PRO A 9 -1.85 1.86 -7.07
N ASN A 10 -1.35 3.05 -6.75
CA ASN A 10 -2.13 4.14 -6.21
C ASN A 10 -2.12 5.30 -7.19
N PHE A 11 -3.29 5.86 -7.45
CA PHE A 11 -3.45 7.00 -8.35
C PHE A 11 -3.98 8.21 -7.59
N SER A 12 -3.49 9.38 -7.94
CA SER A 12 -3.93 10.67 -7.42
C SER A 12 -5.24 11.10 -8.08
N GLU A 13 -6.27 10.26 -7.93
CA GLU A 13 -7.63 10.52 -8.36
C GLU A 13 -8.60 9.64 -7.57
N GLY A 14 -9.54 10.26 -6.85
CA GLY A 14 -10.56 9.56 -6.06
C GLY A 14 -11.98 10.08 -6.27
N ARG A 15 -12.20 11.01 -7.20
CA ARG A 15 -13.47 11.73 -7.41
C ARG A 15 -14.06 11.49 -8.80
N ARG A 16 -13.22 11.46 -9.83
CA ARG A 16 -13.59 11.27 -11.24
C ARG A 16 -13.58 9.78 -11.59
N PHE A 17 -14.74 9.15 -11.46
CA PHE A 17 -14.91 7.72 -11.73
C PHE A 17 -14.46 7.32 -13.14
N GLU A 18 -14.79 8.13 -14.14
CA GLU A 18 -14.43 7.89 -15.54
C GLU A 18 -12.93 7.86 -15.78
N VAL A 19 -12.15 8.62 -14.99
CA VAL A 19 -10.68 8.62 -15.06
C VAL A 19 -10.14 7.33 -14.46
N VAL A 20 -10.60 6.95 -13.27
CA VAL A 20 -10.14 5.71 -12.60
C VAL A 20 -10.55 4.47 -13.39
N ALA A 21 -11.76 4.45 -13.96
CA ALA A 21 -12.23 3.35 -14.80
C ALA A 21 -11.41 3.23 -16.09
N ALA A 22 -10.99 4.33 -16.71
CA ALA A 22 -10.12 4.28 -17.88
C ALA A 22 -8.73 3.72 -17.54
N ILE A 23 -8.17 4.11 -16.40
CA ILE A 23 -6.89 3.59 -15.90
C ILE A 23 -7.02 2.07 -15.65
N GLU A 24 -8.06 1.64 -14.94
CA GLU A 24 -8.33 0.21 -14.71
C GLU A 24 -8.44 -0.58 -16.02
N ALA A 25 -9.24 -0.09 -16.97
CA ALA A 25 -9.44 -0.73 -18.26
C ALA A 25 -8.15 -0.81 -19.10
N ALA A 26 -7.20 0.12 -18.91
CA ALA A 26 -5.90 0.05 -19.57
C ALA A 26 -5.08 -1.14 -19.05
N GLY A 27 -5.10 -1.38 -17.73
CA GLY A 27 -4.45 -2.54 -17.11
C GLY A 27 -5.12 -3.87 -17.48
N GLU A 28 -6.45 -3.93 -17.43
CA GLU A 28 -7.22 -5.15 -17.71
C GLU A 28 -6.93 -5.72 -19.11
N LYS A 29 -6.74 -4.85 -20.11
CA LYS A 29 -6.39 -5.24 -21.49
C LYS A 29 -5.07 -6.00 -21.62
N CYS A 30 -4.20 -5.95 -20.60
CA CYS A 30 -2.93 -6.68 -20.57
C CYS A 30 -3.06 -8.12 -20.06
N GLY A 31 -4.28 -8.62 -19.84
CA GLY A 31 -4.52 -10.03 -19.47
C GLY A 31 -4.29 -10.33 -17.99
N VAL A 32 -4.28 -9.31 -17.14
CA VAL A 32 -4.27 -9.48 -15.67
C VAL A 32 -5.69 -9.64 -15.15
N LYS A 33 -5.83 -10.24 -13.96
CA LYS A 33 -7.11 -10.30 -13.25
C LYS A 33 -7.23 -9.08 -12.34
N MET A 34 -8.22 -8.24 -12.60
CA MET A 34 -8.63 -7.18 -11.67
C MET A 34 -9.28 -7.81 -10.44
N LEU A 35 -8.83 -7.40 -9.25
CA LEU A 35 -9.26 -7.99 -7.98
C LEU A 35 -10.08 -7.02 -7.13
N ASP A 36 -9.66 -5.76 -7.07
CA ASP A 36 -10.32 -4.74 -6.27
C ASP A 36 -10.03 -3.33 -6.78
N ARG A 37 -10.94 -2.40 -6.52
CA ARG A 37 -10.78 -0.97 -6.75
C ARG A 37 -11.45 -0.19 -5.63
N THR A 38 -10.65 0.58 -4.91
CA THR A 38 -11.14 1.54 -3.91
C THR A 38 -10.92 2.96 -4.41
N MET A 39 -11.92 3.82 -4.24
CA MET A 39 -11.84 5.26 -4.50
C MET A 39 -12.21 6.01 -3.22
N ASP A 40 -11.42 7.01 -2.86
CA ASP A 40 -11.65 7.84 -1.69
C ASP A 40 -11.65 9.32 -2.10
N ALA A 41 -12.80 9.97 -1.96
CA ALA A 41 -13.02 11.35 -2.40
C ALA A 41 -12.31 12.39 -1.51
N ASP A 42 -12.15 12.10 -0.21
CA ASP A 42 -11.52 12.98 0.77
C ASP A 42 -9.99 12.96 0.62
N HIS A 43 -9.45 11.75 0.52
CA HIS A 43 -8.04 11.53 0.21
C HIS A 43 -7.70 11.87 -1.25
N ASN A 44 -8.70 12.00 -2.12
CA ASN A 44 -8.59 12.16 -3.57
C ASN A 44 -7.58 11.17 -4.18
N ARG A 45 -7.75 9.91 -3.80
CA ARG A 45 -6.85 8.80 -4.13
C ARG A 45 -7.68 7.57 -4.50
N SER A 46 -7.18 6.81 -5.45
CA SER A 46 -7.67 5.47 -5.73
C SER A 46 -6.56 4.44 -5.59
N VAL A 47 -6.97 3.23 -5.24
CA VAL A 47 -6.11 2.06 -5.15
C VAL A 47 -6.76 0.98 -6.01
N ILE A 48 -5.99 0.46 -6.96
CA ILE A 48 -6.43 -0.63 -7.82
C ILE A 48 -5.55 -1.83 -7.48
N THR A 49 -6.16 -3.01 -7.36
CA THR A 49 -5.46 -4.27 -7.06
C THR A 49 -5.71 -5.25 -8.18
N PHE A 50 -4.62 -5.80 -8.74
CA PHE A 50 -4.68 -6.83 -9.77
C PHE A 50 -3.57 -7.85 -9.59
N ALA A 51 -3.75 -9.03 -10.17
CA ALA A 51 -2.73 -10.07 -10.17
C ALA A 51 -2.67 -10.83 -11.50
N GLY A 52 -1.50 -11.40 -11.78
CA GLY A 52 -1.26 -12.19 -12.99
C GLY A 52 0.16 -12.72 -13.06
N GLU A 53 0.51 -13.27 -14.22
CA GLU A 53 1.88 -13.66 -14.52
C GLU A 53 2.81 -12.42 -14.53
N PRO A 54 4.09 -12.55 -14.11
CA PRO A 54 5.01 -11.43 -13.91
C PRO A 54 5.03 -10.38 -15.03
N GLU A 55 5.14 -10.81 -16.29
CA GLU A 55 5.21 -9.91 -17.45
C GLU A 55 3.89 -9.22 -17.74
N ALA A 56 2.75 -9.92 -17.61
CA ALA A 56 1.43 -9.32 -17.80
C ALA A 56 1.16 -8.23 -16.75
N VAL A 57 1.62 -8.45 -15.51
CA VAL A 57 1.51 -7.46 -14.42
C VAL A 57 2.38 -6.23 -14.69
N LEU A 58 3.59 -6.40 -15.24
CA LEU A 58 4.45 -5.29 -15.65
C LEU A 58 3.80 -4.46 -16.76
N GLU A 59 3.28 -5.11 -17.80
CA GLU A 59 2.62 -4.41 -18.92
C GLU A 59 1.35 -3.68 -18.46
N ALA A 60 0.54 -4.32 -17.60
CA ALA A 60 -0.63 -3.68 -16.99
C ALA A 60 -0.24 -2.43 -16.18
N ALA A 61 0.76 -2.55 -15.31
CA ALA A 61 1.25 -1.43 -14.50
C ALA A 61 1.74 -0.27 -15.39
N TYR A 62 2.50 -0.56 -16.45
CA TYR A 62 2.95 0.45 -17.42
C TYR A 62 1.78 1.14 -18.12
N ALA A 63 0.82 0.36 -18.64
CA ALA A 63 -0.36 0.88 -19.33
C ALA A 63 -1.20 1.80 -18.42
N MET A 64 -1.36 1.42 -17.16
CA MET A 64 -2.07 2.23 -16.16
C MET A 64 -1.32 3.54 -15.83
N ILE A 65 0.00 3.52 -15.72
CA ILE A 65 0.81 4.74 -15.51
C ILE A 65 0.69 5.68 -16.71
N LEU A 66 0.76 5.14 -17.93
CA LEU A 66 0.57 5.92 -19.15
C LEU A 66 -0.82 6.56 -19.19
N GLU A 67 -1.88 5.80 -18.91
CA GLU A 67 -3.24 6.32 -18.90
C GLU A 67 -3.43 7.40 -17.82
N ALA A 68 -2.83 7.21 -16.64
CA ALA A 68 -2.85 8.19 -15.57
C ALA A 68 -2.13 9.49 -15.95
N ARG A 69 -0.99 9.40 -16.65
CA ARG A 69 -0.23 10.56 -17.16
C ARG A 69 -1.09 11.46 -18.05
N GLU A 70 -1.94 10.87 -18.90
CA GLU A 70 -2.78 11.62 -19.84
C GLU A 70 -4.00 12.28 -19.20
N ARG A 71 -4.51 11.71 -18.09
CA ARG A 71 -5.82 12.10 -17.51
C ARG A 71 -5.75 12.88 -16.22
N ILE A 72 -4.63 12.80 -15.51
CA ILE A 72 -4.44 13.43 -14.20
C ILE A 72 -3.43 14.56 -14.34
N ASN A 73 -3.83 15.76 -13.93
CA ASN A 73 -2.95 16.92 -13.83
C ASN A 73 -2.70 17.24 -12.36
N MET A 74 -1.48 16.97 -11.90
CA MET A 74 -1.04 17.20 -10.53
C MET A 74 -1.00 18.67 -10.12
N GLU A 75 -0.87 19.61 -11.07
CA GLU A 75 -0.93 21.05 -10.76
C GLU A 75 -2.30 21.48 -10.21
N GLY A 76 -3.36 20.72 -10.53
CA GLY A 76 -4.71 20.93 -10.00
C GLY A 76 -5.14 19.90 -8.95
N HIS A 77 -4.25 18.99 -8.56
CA HIS A 77 -4.59 17.91 -7.62
C HIS A 77 -4.34 18.31 -6.17
N HIS A 78 -5.39 18.20 -5.36
CA HIS A 78 -5.33 18.29 -3.90
C HIS A 78 -6.16 17.18 -3.26
N GLY A 79 -5.67 16.63 -2.14
CA GLY A 79 -6.33 15.59 -1.36
C GLY A 79 -5.66 15.46 0.01
N ALA A 80 -6.35 14.83 0.97
CA ALA A 80 -5.81 14.64 2.32
C ALA A 80 -4.64 13.64 2.39
N HIS A 81 -4.44 12.83 1.34
CA HIS A 81 -3.39 11.81 1.29
C HIS A 81 -2.08 12.36 0.68
N PRO A 82 -0.92 12.15 1.32
CA PRO A 82 0.37 12.52 0.75
C PRO A 82 0.62 11.82 -0.59
N ARG A 83 1.02 12.60 -1.60
CA ARG A 83 1.17 12.16 -3.00
C ARG A 83 2.33 12.81 -3.73
N LEU A 84 2.94 12.09 -4.67
CA LEU A 84 4.04 12.59 -5.52
C LEU A 84 3.69 12.73 -7.00
N GLY A 85 2.68 12.01 -7.49
CA GLY A 85 2.37 11.99 -8.91
C GLY A 85 1.04 11.37 -9.25
N ALA A 86 0.69 11.44 -10.54
CA ALA A 86 -0.56 10.91 -11.09
C ALA A 86 -0.72 9.42 -10.78
N ALA A 87 0.34 8.64 -11.08
CA ALA A 87 0.60 7.35 -10.44
C ALA A 87 1.62 7.59 -9.34
N ASP A 88 1.21 7.38 -8.09
CA ASP A 88 1.94 7.83 -6.91
C ASP A 88 2.87 6.73 -6.35
N VAL A 89 2.34 5.53 -6.14
CA VAL A 89 3.16 4.33 -5.83
C VAL A 89 2.66 3.11 -6.59
N VAL A 90 3.58 2.30 -7.10
CA VAL A 90 3.30 1.07 -7.86
C VAL A 90 4.16 -0.08 -7.32
N PRO A 91 3.65 -0.84 -6.34
CA PRO A 91 4.36 -1.98 -5.75
C PRO A 91 4.03 -3.29 -6.46
N PHE A 92 5.05 -4.13 -6.63
CA PHE A 92 4.94 -5.56 -6.96
C PHE A 92 5.06 -6.42 -5.70
N ILE A 93 4.19 -7.41 -5.56
CA ILE A 93 4.10 -8.28 -4.39
C ILE A 93 4.12 -9.74 -4.85
N PRO A 94 5.06 -10.57 -4.36
CA PRO A 94 5.06 -12.00 -4.68
C PRO A 94 3.87 -12.71 -4.01
N VAL A 95 3.09 -13.46 -4.79
CA VAL A 95 1.93 -14.21 -4.29
C VAL A 95 2.19 -15.71 -4.29
N SER A 96 2.60 -16.28 -5.44
CA SER A 96 2.86 -17.72 -5.57
C SER A 96 3.93 -17.98 -6.64
N GLY A 97 4.86 -18.89 -6.35
CA GLY A 97 5.90 -19.30 -7.31
C GLY A 97 6.86 -18.19 -7.76
N VAL A 98 6.90 -17.06 -7.05
CA VAL A 98 7.73 -15.88 -7.39
C VAL A 98 8.51 -15.44 -6.16
N GLU A 99 9.81 -15.26 -6.34
CA GLU A 99 10.69 -14.74 -5.31
C GLU A 99 10.67 -13.21 -5.25
N MET A 100 11.01 -12.64 -4.09
CA MET A 100 11.09 -11.18 -3.94
C MET A 100 12.06 -10.54 -4.96
N ALA A 101 13.16 -11.23 -5.26
CA ALA A 101 14.16 -10.75 -6.23
C ALA A 101 13.57 -10.57 -7.64
N GLU A 102 12.62 -11.42 -8.04
CA GLU A 102 11.93 -11.29 -9.33
C GLU A 102 11.01 -10.05 -9.34
N CYS A 103 10.29 -9.79 -8.24
CA CYS A 103 9.49 -8.56 -8.11
C CYS A 103 10.36 -7.29 -8.10
N VAL A 104 11.55 -7.33 -7.50
CA VAL A 104 12.52 -6.23 -7.56
C VAL A 104 12.96 -5.97 -9.00
N GLU A 105 13.16 -7.03 -9.79
CA GLU A 105 13.52 -6.91 -11.20
C GLU A 105 12.37 -6.31 -12.03
N LEU A 106 11.12 -6.71 -11.78
CA LEU A 106 9.94 -6.07 -12.39
C LEU A 106 9.89 -4.57 -12.07
N ALA A 107 10.12 -4.20 -10.81
CA ALA A 107 10.12 -2.80 -10.37
C ALA A 107 11.21 -1.97 -11.09
N ARG A 108 12.41 -2.53 -11.26
CA ARG A 108 13.51 -1.88 -11.99
C ARG A 108 13.19 -1.71 -13.46
N ARG A 109 12.75 -2.77 -14.13
CA ARG A 109 12.38 -2.74 -15.56
C ARG A 109 11.25 -1.76 -15.84
N LEU A 110 10.21 -1.76 -15.01
CA LEU A 110 9.13 -0.80 -15.11
C LEU A 110 9.64 0.63 -14.90
N GLY A 111 10.46 0.86 -13.87
CA GLY A 111 11.01 2.17 -13.56
C GLY A 111 11.89 2.74 -14.67
N GLU A 112 12.77 1.92 -15.24
CA GLU A 112 13.61 2.34 -16.38
C GLU A 112 12.73 2.71 -17.59
N ARG A 113 11.75 1.86 -17.92
CA ARG A 113 10.82 2.10 -19.05
C ARG A 113 10.00 3.36 -18.86
N VAL A 114 9.42 3.58 -17.69
CA VAL A 114 8.65 4.78 -17.35
C VAL A 114 9.52 6.03 -17.42
N GLY A 115 10.72 5.97 -16.84
CA GLY A 115 11.67 7.09 -16.88
C GLY A 115 12.08 7.48 -18.30
N ARG A 116 12.30 6.48 -19.16
CA ARG A 116 12.73 6.67 -20.56
C ARG A 116 11.59 7.10 -21.48
N GLU A 117 10.45 6.40 -21.46
CA GLU A 117 9.38 6.57 -22.45
C GLU A 117 8.33 7.60 -22.04
N LEU A 118 8.10 7.77 -20.73
CA LEU A 118 7.11 8.70 -20.21
C LEU A 118 7.74 10.00 -19.68
N ALA A 119 9.07 10.06 -19.58
CA ALA A 119 9.82 11.18 -19.01
C ALA A 119 9.36 11.56 -17.59
N ILE A 120 8.92 10.57 -16.81
CA ILE A 120 8.52 10.74 -15.40
C ILE A 120 9.71 10.33 -14.52
N PRO A 121 10.17 11.17 -13.57
CA PRO A 121 11.18 10.74 -12.60
C PRO A 121 10.66 9.59 -11.73
N VAL A 122 11.47 8.55 -11.59
CA VAL A 122 11.12 7.33 -10.84
C VAL A 122 12.01 7.16 -9.61
N TYR A 123 11.40 6.80 -8.49
CA TYR A 123 12.10 6.43 -7.25
C TYR A 123 11.81 4.97 -6.91
N LEU A 124 12.87 4.19 -6.68
CA LEU A 124 12.73 2.82 -6.20
C LEU A 124 12.64 2.78 -4.67
N TYR A 125 11.71 1.99 -4.14
CA TYR A 125 11.44 1.90 -2.70
C TYR A 125 11.32 0.47 -2.17
N GLU A 126 11.25 0.33 -0.83
CA GLU A 126 11.23 -0.94 -0.09
C GLU A 126 12.36 -1.89 -0.53
N GLU A 127 12.06 -3.13 -0.95
CA GLU A 127 13.07 -4.11 -1.33
C GLU A 127 13.76 -3.77 -2.66
N ALA A 128 13.18 -2.86 -3.46
CA ALA A 128 13.80 -2.36 -4.68
C ALA A 128 14.67 -1.12 -4.46
N ALA A 129 14.67 -0.54 -3.25
CA ALA A 129 15.39 0.69 -2.95
C ALA A 129 16.90 0.55 -3.24
N THR A 130 17.44 1.50 -4.00
CA THR A 130 18.89 1.59 -4.31
C THR A 130 19.68 2.22 -3.17
N ARG A 131 19.00 2.91 -2.25
CA ARG A 131 19.58 3.65 -1.13
C ARG A 131 18.78 3.37 0.15
N PRO A 132 19.42 3.16 1.31
CA PRO A 132 18.73 2.80 2.55
C PRO A 132 17.59 3.75 2.94
N GLU A 133 17.77 5.05 2.73
CA GLU A 133 16.78 6.10 3.02
C GLU A 133 15.51 6.03 2.15
N ARG A 134 15.54 5.28 1.04
CA ARG A 134 14.36 5.10 0.16
C ARG A 134 13.52 3.89 0.53
N ARG A 135 13.94 3.07 1.50
CA ARG A 135 13.16 1.89 1.89
C ARG A 135 11.77 2.29 2.37
N ASN A 136 11.65 3.35 3.15
CA ASN A 136 10.36 3.84 3.65
C ASN A 136 9.73 4.85 2.68
N LEU A 137 8.54 4.52 2.18
CA LEU A 137 7.77 5.38 1.29
C LEU A 137 7.57 6.81 1.82
N ALA A 138 7.36 6.97 3.13
CA ALA A 138 7.15 8.29 3.74
C ALA A 138 8.38 9.21 3.60
N ASP A 139 9.58 8.63 3.57
CA ASP A 139 10.82 9.39 3.41
C ASP A 139 11.00 9.82 1.95
N VAL A 140 10.62 8.96 0.99
CA VAL A 140 10.59 9.31 -0.44
C VAL A 140 9.57 10.43 -0.68
N ARG A 141 8.37 10.33 -0.09
CA ARG A 141 7.26 11.29 -0.22
C ARG A 141 7.41 12.57 0.60
N ARG A 142 8.51 12.75 1.33
CA ARG A 142 8.70 13.94 2.16
C ARG A 142 8.59 15.20 1.29
N GLY A 143 7.77 16.17 1.73
CA GLY A 143 7.49 17.39 0.98
C GLY A 143 6.47 17.23 -0.15
N GLU A 144 5.97 16.01 -0.40
CA GLU A 144 4.96 15.73 -1.43
C GLU A 144 5.34 16.22 -2.83
N TYR A 145 4.35 16.46 -3.69
CA TYR A 145 4.53 16.94 -5.06
C TYR A 145 5.26 18.30 -5.08
N GLU A 146 4.79 19.26 -4.28
CA GLU A 146 5.30 20.64 -4.26
C GLU A 146 6.76 20.71 -3.80
N GLY A 147 7.08 20.06 -2.68
CA GLY A 147 8.43 20.05 -2.14
C GLY A 147 9.40 19.29 -3.05
N LEU A 148 8.99 18.16 -3.62
CA LEU A 148 9.86 17.43 -4.53
C LEU A 148 10.19 18.22 -5.80
N LYS A 149 9.25 19.06 -6.29
CA LYS A 149 9.47 19.94 -7.45
C LYS A 149 10.66 20.88 -7.26
N GLU A 150 10.88 21.36 -6.04
CA GLU A 150 12.01 22.22 -5.68
C GLU A 150 13.29 21.42 -5.38
N GLU A 151 13.13 20.25 -4.76
CA GLU A 151 14.25 19.51 -4.20
C GLU A 151 14.89 18.48 -5.16
N ILE A 152 14.21 18.07 -6.23
CA ILE A 152 14.63 16.96 -7.11
C ILE A 152 16.03 17.11 -7.69
N THR A 153 16.53 18.34 -7.83
CA THR A 153 17.88 18.62 -8.35
C THR A 153 18.99 18.36 -7.33
N ARG A 154 18.66 18.34 -6.03
CA ARG A 154 19.61 18.06 -4.96
C ARG A 154 20.11 16.61 -5.08
N PRO A 155 21.43 16.36 -4.97
CA PRO A 155 22.02 15.03 -5.19
C PRO A 155 21.32 13.90 -4.43
N GLU A 156 20.95 14.14 -3.17
CA GLU A 156 20.29 13.17 -2.30
C GLU A 156 18.82 12.90 -2.67
N ARG A 157 18.21 13.78 -3.46
CA ARG A 157 16.80 13.70 -3.92
C ARG A 157 16.67 13.35 -5.40
N ARG A 158 17.77 13.06 -6.12
CA ARG A 158 17.70 12.68 -7.54
C ARG A 158 16.95 11.36 -7.75
N PRO A 159 16.13 11.20 -8.80
CA PRO A 159 15.46 9.94 -9.08
C PRO A 159 16.44 8.83 -9.46
N ASP A 160 15.99 7.58 -9.34
CA ASP A 160 16.73 6.40 -9.81
C ASP A 160 16.73 6.32 -11.35
N PHE A 161 15.59 6.65 -11.96
CA PHE A 161 15.44 6.67 -13.41
C PHE A 161 14.68 7.90 -13.89
N GLY A 162 14.80 8.20 -15.18
CA GLY A 162 14.15 9.35 -15.80
C GLY A 162 14.85 10.68 -15.50
N PRO A 163 14.22 11.80 -15.86
CA PRO A 163 14.86 13.11 -15.81
C PRO A 163 14.94 13.66 -14.38
N VAL A 164 15.97 14.45 -14.07
CA VAL A 164 16.13 15.14 -12.75
C VAL A 164 15.25 16.40 -12.67
N ARG A 165 13.97 16.25 -13.01
CA ARG A 165 12.91 17.27 -12.92
C ARG A 165 11.55 16.60 -12.85
N MET A 166 10.60 17.21 -12.16
CA MET A 166 9.22 16.71 -12.13
C MET A 166 8.61 16.71 -13.54
N HIS A 167 7.80 15.70 -13.85
CA HIS A 167 6.96 15.76 -15.04
C HIS A 167 5.93 16.89 -14.88
N PRO A 168 5.71 17.77 -15.88
CA PRO A 168 4.91 18.98 -15.73
C PRO A 168 3.51 18.77 -15.15
N THR A 169 2.86 17.67 -15.50
CA THR A 169 1.49 17.35 -15.06
C THR A 169 1.40 16.05 -14.27
N ALA A 170 2.39 15.16 -14.35
CA ALA A 170 2.30 13.81 -13.79
C ALA A 170 3.14 13.65 -12.51
N GLY A 171 4.02 14.60 -12.22
CA GLY A 171 4.90 14.55 -11.05
C GLY A 171 5.97 13.48 -11.13
N ALA A 172 6.09 12.69 -10.08
CA ALA A 172 7.01 11.57 -9.94
C ALA A 172 6.27 10.29 -9.55
N VAL A 173 6.84 9.13 -9.88
CA VAL A 173 6.29 7.83 -9.48
C VAL A 173 7.26 7.09 -8.57
N VAL A 174 6.73 6.43 -7.54
CA VAL A 174 7.49 5.52 -6.68
C VAL A 174 7.17 4.09 -7.09
N ILE A 175 8.18 3.27 -7.40
CA ILE A 175 7.98 1.89 -7.86
C ILE A 175 8.79 0.97 -6.96
N GLY A 176 8.27 -0.19 -6.58
CA GLY A 176 9.07 -1.09 -5.77
C GLY A 176 8.51 -2.48 -5.63
N ALA A 177 9.15 -3.23 -4.76
CA ALA A 177 8.74 -4.58 -4.41
C ALA A 177 8.64 -4.68 -2.89
N ARG A 178 7.58 -5.33 -2.41
CA ARG A 178 7.37 -5.49 -0.97
C ARG A 178 6.56 -6.74 -0.67
N LYS A 179 6.58 -7.15 0.59
CA LYS A 179 5.68 -8.18 1.10
C LYS A 179 4.22 -7.71 1.07
N PRO A 180 3.25 -8.64 1.11
CA PRO A 180 1.85 -8.30 1.32
C PRO A 180 1.70 -7.43 2.57
N LEU A 181 0.90 -6.38 2.44
CA LEU A 181 0.61 -5.44 3.51
C LEU A 181 -0.86 -5.61 3.86
N ILE A 182 -1.17 -5.70 5.14
CA ILE A 182 -2.55 -5.77 5.61
C ILE A 182 -2.89 -4.42 6.24
N ALA A 183 -3.86 -3.73 5.65
CA ALA A 183 -4.48 -2.56 6.25
C ALA A 183 -5.57 -3.05 7.20
N PHE A 184 -5.36 -2.87 8.49
CA PHE A 184 -6.22 -3.36 9.55
C PHE A 184 -6.50 -2.25 10.54
N ASN A 185 -7.77 -1.91 10.72
CA ASN A 185 -8.19 -0.83 11.59
C ASN A 185 -8.99 -1.35 12.78
N VAL A 186 -8.86 -0.66 13.91
CA VAL A 186 -9.57 -1.01 15.16
C VAL A 186 -10.35 0.19 15.66
N ASN A 187 -11.67 0.06 15.75
CA ASN A 187 -12.58 1.10 16.21
C ASN A 187 -12.64 1.13 17.73
N LEU A 188 -12.49 2.31 18.30
CA LEU A 188 -12.56 2.54 19.74
C LEU A 188 -13.92 3.12 20.12
N GLY A 189 -14.45 2.72 21.26
CA GLY A 189 -15.72 3.23 21.82
C GLY A 189 -15.59 4.61 22.44
N THR A 190 -14.87 5.52 21.79
CA THR A 190 -14.65 6.91 22.18
C THR A 190 -14.45 7.75 20.92
N ASP A 191 -14.70 9.05 21.01
CA ASP A 191 -14.34 10.08 20.02
C ASP A 191 -13.03 10.82 20.39
N ASP A 192 -12.38 10.43 21.49
CA ASP A 192 -11.17 11.08 21.96
C ASP A 192 -9.93 10.70 21.13
N MET A 193 -9.56 11.61 20.23
CA MET A 193 -8.37 11.47 19.39
C MET A 193 -7.06 11.37 20.17
N THR A 194 -7.00 11.84 21.42
CA THR A 194 -5.80 11.69 22.26
C THR A 194 -5.56 10.22 22.62
N VAL A 195 -6.63 9.47 22.89
CA VAL A 195 -6.58 8.02 23.18
C VAL A 195 -6.09 7.26 21.95
N ALA A 196 -6.70 7.49 20.77
CA ALA A 196 -6.27 6.81 19.55
C ALA A 196 -4.81 7.12 19.17
N LYS A 197 -4.36 8.38 19.34
CA LYS A 197 -2.96 8.78 19.09
C LYS A 197 -1.99 8.11 20.08
N ALA A 198 -2.37 8.00 21.35
CA ALA A 198 -1.56 7.35 22.37
C ALA A 198 -1.40 5.85 22.09
N ILE A 199 -2.50 5.16 21.79
CA ILE A 199 -2.48 3.73 21.42
C ILE A 199 -1.66 3.52 20.15
N ALA A 200 -1.91 4.31 19.09
CA ALA A 200 -1.12 4.23 17.85
C ALA A 200 0.38 4.43 18.10
N ARG A 201 0.76 5.31 19.04
CA ARG A 201 2.17 5.46 19.45
C ARG A 201 2.73 4.21 20.10
N ALA A 202 1.99 3.58 21.02
CA ALA A 202 2.40 2.34 21.66
C ALA A 202 2.59 1.18 20.68
N LEU A 203 1.87 1.18 19.54
CA LEU A 203 2.01 0.14 18.50
C LEU A 203 3.23 0.30 17.59
N ARG A 204 3.71 1.53 17.36
CA ARG A 204 4.72 1.77 16.33
C ARG A 204 6.10 1.28 16.76
N ALA A 205 6.76 0.53 15.87
CA ALA A 205 8.14 0.08 16.05
C ALA A 205 9.11 1.20 16.45
N LYS A 206 9.00 2.38 15.82
CA LYS A 206 9.88 3.53 16.09
C LYS A 206 9.74 4.09 17.51
N ASP A 207 8.63 3.79 18.18
CA ASP A 207 8.29 4.23 19.54
C ASP A 207 8.50 3.09 20.56
N GLY A 208 9.09 1.95 20.16
CA GLY A 208 9.32 0.78 21.01
C GLY A 208 8.21 -0.28 20.96
N GLY A 209 7.21 -0.10 20.10
CA GLY A 209 6.10 -1.03 19.92
C GLY A 209 6.41 -2.22 19.01
N LEU A 210 5.40 -2.69 18.28
CA LEU A 210 5.53 -3.85 17.41
C LEU A 210 6.35 -3.52 16.16
N THR A 211 7.41 -4.30 15.92
CA THR A 211 8.09 -4.32 14.62
C THR A 211 7.10 -4.70 13.52
N PHE A 212 7.30 -4.18 12.30
CA PHE A 212 6.43 -4.42 11.15
C PHE A 212 4.99 -3.89 11.27
N VAL A 213 4.72 -2.98 12.21
CA VAL A 213 3.44 -2.27 12.32
C VAL A 213 3.69 -0.77 12.18
N LYS A 214 2.97 -0.15 11.25
CA LYS A 214 2.79 1.31 11.20
C LYS A 214 1.38 1.60 11.69
N ALA A 215 1.22 2.59 12.57
CA ALA A 215 -0.08 2.89 13.18
C ALA A 215 -0.32 4.40 13.30
N LEU A 216 -1.57 4.81 13.08
CA LEU A 216 -2.05 6.18 13.17
C LEU A 216 -3.42 6.22 13.86
N GLY A 217 -3.67 7.24 14.69
CA GLY A 217 -5.00 7.53 15.19
C GLY A 217 -5.77 8.37 14.16
N VAL A 218 -6.98 7.95 13.82
CA VAL A 218 -7.83 8.57 12.79
C VAL A 218 -9.21 8.83 13.37
N GLU A 219 -9.84 9.93 12.98
CA GLU A 219 -11.19 10.30 13.38
C GLU A 219 -12.22 9.74 12.40
N LEU A 220 -13.30 9.14 12.91
CA LEU A 220 -14.46 8.69 12.13
C LEU A 220 -15.66 9.61 12.46
N LYS A 221 -15.66 10.81 11.87
CA LYS A 221 -16.63 11.88 12.17
C LYS A 221 -18.09 11.43 12.13
N GLU A 222 -18.46 10.67 11.09
CA GLU A 222 -19.84 10.20 10.91
C GLU A 222 -20.29 9.22 12.00
N ARG A 223 -19.35 8.53 12.64
CA ARG A 223 -19.64 7.53 13.68
C ARG A 223 -19.47 8.09 15.09
N GLY A 224 -19.00 9.34 15.25
CA GLY A 224 -18.62 9.88 16.56
C GLY A 224 -17.61 8.99 17.27
N GLN A 225 -16.62 8.48 16.53
CA GLN A 225 -15.64 7.50 17.01
C GLN A 225 -14.23 7.86 16.53
N VAL A 226 -13.24 7.29 17.19
CA VAL A 226 -11.85 7.25 16.71
C VAL A 226 -11.41 5.83 16.44
N GLN A 227 -10.41 5.72 15.58
CA GLN A 227 -9.90 4.46 15.07
C GLN A 227 -8.38 4.43 15.17
N VAL A 228 -7.83 3.28 15.51
CA VAL A 228 -6.40 3.00 15.34
C VAL A 228 -6.25 2.32 13.99
N SER A 229 -5.81 3.08 12.98
CA SER A 229 -5.51 2.56 11.65
C SER A 229 -4.10 1.99 11.62
N MET A 230 -3.93 0.77 11.11
CA MET A 230 -2.64 0.09 11.07
C MET A 230 -2.33 -0.52 9.71
N ASN A 231 -1.06 -0.47 9.35
CA ASN A 231 -0.49 -1.23 8.24
C ASN A 231 0.50 -2.25 8.81
N LEU A 232 0.16 -3.53 8.69
CA LEU A 232 1.04 -4.64 9.02
C LEU A 232 1.87 -4.96 7.77
N VAL A 233 3.14 -4.56 7.77
CA VAL A 233 4.02 -4.67 6.60
C VAL A 233 4.70 -6.05 6.49
N ASP A 234 4.62 -6.87 7.54
CA ASP A 234 5.04 -8.28 7.54
C ASP A 234 4.19 -9.07 8.55
N TYR A 235 3.00 -9.49 8.12
CA TYR A 235 2.03 -10.18 8.96
C TYR A 235 2.52 -11.55 9.47
N ARG A 236 3.53 -12.13 8.82
CA ARG A 236 4.10 -13.42 9.25
C ARG A 236 4.98 -13.25 10.49
N ARG A 237 5.59 -12.08 10.67
CA ARG A 237 6.43 -11.76 11.84
C ARG A 237 5.61 -11.10 12.95
N THR A 238 4.70 -10.20 12.59
CA THR A 238 3.75 -9.60 13.52
C THR A 238 2.34 -9.87 13.01
N PRO A 239 1.65 -10.91 13.52
CA PRO A 239 0.34 -11.31 13.04
C PRO A 239 -0.78 -10.36 13.47
N VAL A 240 -1.89 -10.40 12.74
CA VAL A 240 -3.07 -9.53 12.96
C VAL A 240 -3.60 -9.65 14.38
N TYR A 241 -3.75 -10.87 14.91
CA TYR A 241 -4.21 -11.08 16.27
C TYR A 241 -3.33 -10.35 17.30
N ARG A 242 -2.00 -10.34 17.12
CA ARG A 242 -1.07 -9.73 18.08
C ARG A 242 -1.20 -8.22 18.10
N ALA A 243 -1.38 -7.61 16.93
CA ALA A 243 -1.65 -6.18 16.83
C ALA A 243 -2.99 -5.83 17.49
N LEU A 244 -4.05 -6.61 17.24
CA LEU A 244 -5.36 -6.41 17.86
C LEU A 244 -5.32 -6.55 19.38
N GLU A 245 -4.67 -7.58 19.90
CA GLU A 245 -4.55 -7.80 21.35
C GLU A 245 -3.78 -6.67 22.03
N LEU A 246 -2.73 -6.14 21.40
CA LEU A 246 -2.05 -4.96 21.93
C LEU A 246 -2.94 -3.71 21.93
N VAL A 247 -3.75 -3.49 20.88
CA VAL A 247 -4.73 -2.38 20.88
C VAL A 247 -5.73 -2.55 22.02
N ARG A 248 -6.26 -3.77 22.23
CA ARG A 248 -7.19 -4.06 23.33
C ARG A 248 -6.56 -3.78 24.70
N LEU A 249 -5.32 -4.23 24.90
CA LEU A 249 -4.58 -4.02 26.15
C LEU A 249 -4.34 -2.54 26.40
N GLU A 250 -3.91 -1.77 25.41
CA GLU A 250 -3.68 -0.33 25.57
C GLU A 250 -5.00 0.43 25.76
N ALA A 251 -6.07 0.10 25.02
CA ALA A 251 -7.39 0.74 25.16
C ALA A 251 -8.00 0.51 26.55
N ALA A 252 -7.82 -0.69 27.13
CA ALA A 252 -8.29 -1.01 28.48
C ALA A 252 -7.67 -0.11 29.56
N ARG A 253 -6.45 0.38 29.37
CA ARG A 253 -5.80 1.33 30.30
C ARG A 253 -6.50 2.69 30.37
N TYR A 254 -7.28 3.03 29.34
CA TYR A 254 -8.09 4.24 29.26
C TYR A 254 -9.57 3.97 29.58
N GLY A 255 -9.95 2.75 29.94
CA GLY A 255 -11.36 2.37 30.13
C GLY A 255 -12.18 2.41 28.83
N VAL A 256 -11.51 2.37 27.67
CA VAL A 256 -12.14 2.48 26.35
C VAL A 256 -12.28 1.08 25.74
N PRO A 257 -13.48 0.65 25.33
CA PRO A 257 -13.66 -0.63 24.67
C PRO A 257 -13.24 -0.58 23.20
N VAL A 258 -12.79 -1.71 22.67
CA VAL A 258 -12.73 -1.92 21.21
C VAL A 258 -14.11 -2.35 20.74
N VAL A 259 -14.72 -1.58 19.83
CA VAL A 259 -16.12 -1.76 19.39
C VAL A 259 -16.25 -2.34 17.99
N GLY A 260 -15.14 -2.56 17.30
CA GLY A 260 -15.13 -3.19 15.99
C GLY A 260 -13.73 -3.21 15.38
N THR A 261 -13.58 -3.99 14.32
CA THR A 261 -12.35 -4.07 13.54
C THR A 261 -12.70 -4.12 12.06
N GLU A 262 -11.79 -3.66 11.22
CA GLU A 262 -11.99 -3.57 9.78
C GLU A 262 -10.71 -4.00 9.06
N ILE A 263 -10.86 -4.87 8.06
CA ILE A 263 -9.81 -5.13 7.07
C ILE A 263 -10.13 -4.25 5.87
N VAL A 264 -9.16 -3.44 5.44
CA VAL A 264 -9.31 -2.58 4.27
C VAL A 264 -8.66 -3.27 3.07
N GLY A 265 -9.47 -3.55 2.05
CA GLY A 265 -9.05 -4.25 0.83
C GLY A 265 -8.89 -5.76 1.04
N LEU A 266 -7.93 -6.35 0.33
CA LEU A 266 -7.69 -7.79 0.34
C LEU A 266 -6.74 -8.21 1.47
N VAL A 267 -6.87 -9.45 1.93
CA VAL A 267 -6.04 -10.02 2.98
C VAL A 267 -5.54 -11.42 2.57
N PRO A 268 -4.25 -11.74 2.80
CA PRO A 268 -3.75 -13.09 2.57
C PRO A 268 -4.43 -14.11 3.49
N LEU A 269 -4.82 -15.27 2.94
CA LEU A 269 -5.44 -16.35 3.71
C LEU A 269 -4.64 -16.73 4.96
N ASP A 270 -3.32 -16.84 4.85
CA ASP A 270 -2.43 -17.20 5.97
C ASP A 270 -2.57 -16.24 7.17
N ALA A 271 -2.86 -14.96 6.92
CA ALA A 271 -3.02 -13.99 7.99
C ALA A 271 -4.32 -14.22 8.78
N LEU A 272 -5.37 -14.65 8.09
CA LEU A 272 -6.64 -15.04 8.70
C LEU A 272 -6.47 -16.34 9.49
N LEU A 273 -5.84 -17.35 8.89
CA LEU A 273 -5.59 -18.64 9.54
C LEU A 273 -4.74 -18.49 10.80
N GLY A 274 -3.68 -17.68 10.76
CA GLY A 274 -2.85 -17.43 11.95
C GLY A 274 -3.60 -16.73 13.09
N SER A 275 -4.63 -15.93 12.77
CA SER A 275 -5.48 -15.33 13.80
C SER A 275 -6.51 -16.32 14.33
N LEU A 276 -7.09 -17.15 13.45
CA LEU A 276 -8.02 -18.22 13.81
C LEU A 276 -7.36 -19.25 14.72
N GLU A 277 -6.14 -19.69 14.39
CA GLU A 277 -5.36 -20.62 15.21
C GLU A 277 -5.09 -20.04 16.60
N TYR A 278 -4.73 -18.75 16.68
CA TYR A 278 -4.52 -18.08 17.96
C TYR A 278 -5.79 -18.01 18.82
N TYR A 279 -6.95 -17.62 18.25
CA TYR A 279 -8.16 -17.49 19.06
C TYR A 279 -8.82 -18.82 19.41
N LEU A 280 -8.75 -19.81 18.52
CA LEU A 280 -9.33 -21.13 18.76
C LEU A 280 -8.40 -22.04 19.58
N GLN A 281 -7.11 -21.71 19.68
CA GLN A 281 -6.10 -22.56 20.32
C GLN A 281 -6.12 -23.99 19.75
N SER A 282 -6.33 -24.11 18.44
CA SER A 282 -6.53 -25.38 17.78
C SER A 282 -5.25 -26.20 17.78
N GLU A 283 -5.30 -27.44 18.28
CA GLU A 283 -4.18 -28.35 18.21
C GLU A 283 -4.06 -28.95 16.81
N SER A 284 -2.84 -28.91 16.24
CA SER A 284 -2.52 -29.57 14.96
C SER A 284 -3.33 -29.11 13.75
N PHE A 285 -3.91 -27.90 13.76
CA PHE A 285 -4.55 -27.33 12.58
C PHE A 285 -3.51 -27.08 11.49
N ARG A 286 -3.81 -27.54 10.27
CA ARG A 286 -2.94 -27.37 9.10
C ARG A 286 -3.68 -26.65 7.99
N ARG A 287 -2.94 -25.83 7.23
CA ARG A 287 -3.48 -25.09 6.08
C ARG A 287 -4.19 -26.00 5.08
N GLU A 288 -3.70 -27.22 4.87
CA GLU A 288 -4.27 -28.20 3.93
C GLU A 288 -5.62 -28.78 4.38
N GLN A 289 -6.07 -28.46 5.60
CA GLN A 289 -7.42 -28.77 6.07
C GLN A 289 -8.45 -27.74 5.61
N VAL A 290 -8.02 -26.58 5.09
CA VAL A 290 -8.92 -25.61 4.45
C VAL A 290 -9.36 -26.18 3.10
N LEU A 291 -10.68 -26.38 2.94
CA LEU A 291 -11.26 -27.06 1.79
C LEU A 291 -10.83 -26.41 0.47
N GLU A 292 -10.95 -25.09 0.36
CA GLU A 292 -10.62 -24.33 -0.84
C GLU A 292 -9.12 -24.39 -1.16
N VAL A 293 -8.25 -24.38 -0.13
CA VAL A 293 -6.81 -24.59 -0.36
C VAL A 293 -6.56 -25.97 -0.95
N LYS A 294 -7.21 -27.01 -0.41
CA LYS A 294 -7.04 -28.38 -0.87
C LYS A 294 -7.60 -28.62 -2.29
N LEU A 295 -8.62 -27.88 -2.69
CA LEU A 295 -9.20 -27.92 -4.04
C LEU A 295 -8.31 -27.24 -5.09
N HIS A 296 -7.47 -26.28 -4.67
CA HIS A 296 -6.62 -25.48 -5.56
C HIS A 296 -5.11 -25.79 -5.46
N ALA A 297 -4.73 -26.80 -4.66
CA ALA A 297 -3.35 -27.24 -4.45
C ALA A 297 -2.80 -28.05 -5.63
#